data_AF-A0A7J3F2R1-F1
#
_entry.id   AF-A0A7J3F2R1-F1
#
_cell.length_a   1.000
_cell.length_b   1.000
_cell.length_c   1.000
_cell.angle_alpha   90.00
_cell.angle_beta   90.00
_cell.angle_gamma   90.00
#
_symmetry.space_group_name_H-M   'P 1'
#
loop_
_entity.id
_entity.type
_entity.pdbx_description
1 polymer ?
#
loop_
_entity_poly.entity_id
_entity_poly.type
_entity_poly.pdbx_seq_one_letter_code
_entity_poly.pdbx_strand_id
1 'polypeptide(L)'
;MHDAWRGTPRIILCLDRIRELPELVRIGAIRHEVGHTVLHGSIEYYVLPLPKTLLELMKLFNLSRKYVLDLLYLVSVAVKDYEVTRLLYQRGYIEDQVAYVKFLLKISEDDIISWNASQGNPLLEALYLIGLLKTVGCAIPLLADKNLSNEIKACMKSSVSYLPKHLSSLILNIAEGDFVNLGNDTWSNVSYITHACKPILNAIFKKRGMSDL
;
A
#
# COMPACT_ATOMS: atom_id res chain seq x y z
N MET A 1 -14.62 3.91 1.66
CA MET A 1 -13.68 4.60 2.56
C MET A 1 -14.12 4.42 3.99
N HIS A 2 -13.27 3.84 4.82
CA HIS A 2 -13.42 3.77 6.27
C HIS A 2 -12.69 4.94 6.96
N ASP A 3 -13.30 5.49 8.01
CA ASP A 3 -12.64 6.41 8.94
C ASP A 3 -13.09 6.18 10.39
N ALA A 4 -12.19 6.35 11.36
CA ALA A 4 -12.51 6.28 12.78
C ALA A 4 -11.96 7.46 13.59
N TRP A 5 -11.61 8.56 12.91
CA TRP A 5 -10.96 9.72 13.52
C TRP A 5 -11.78 10.36 14.65
N ARG A 6 -13.11 10.24 14.60
CA ARG A 6 -14.03 10.79 15.62
C ARG A 6 -14.31 9.81 16.78
N GLY A 7 -13.61 8.69 16.86
CA GLY A 7 -13.82 7.66 17.89
C GLY A 7 -15.00 6.71 17.62
N THR A 8 -15.73 6.90 16.51
CA THR A 8 -16.72 5.94 16.01
C THR A 8 -16.36 5.59 14.56
N PRO A 9 -16.16 4.31 14.24
CA PRO A 9 -15.83 3.90 12.88
C PRO A 9 -17.03 4.11 11.95
N ARG A 10 -16.75 4.66 10.76
CA ARG A 10 -17.73 4.97 9.73
C ARG A 10 -17.25 4.42 8.41
N ILE A 11 -18.19 3.94 7.61
CA ILE A 11 -17.94 3.51 6.23
C ILE A 11 -18.74 4.45 5.32
N ILE A 12 -18.03 5.12 4.43
CA ILE A 12 -18.59 6.03 3.43
C ILE A 12 -18.47 5.37 2.06
N LEU A 13 -19.61 5.26 1.37
CA LEU A 13 -19.71 4.69 0.04
C LEU A 13 -20.21 5.75 -0.95
N CYS A 14 -19.48 5.92 -2.05
CA CYS A 14 -19.97 6.70 -3.19
C CYS A 14 -20.88 5.80 -4.03
N LEU A 15 -22.19 6.06 -4.02
CA LEU A 15 -23.17 5.19 -4.67
C LEU A 15 -22.99 5.13 -6.19
N ASP A 16 -22.61 6.24 -6.83
CA ASP A 16 -22.41 6.28 -8.27
C ASP A 16 -21.25 5.37 -8.68
N ARG A 17 -20.09 5.52 -8.01
CA ARG A 17 -18.92 4.67 -8.26
C ARG A 17 -19.16 3.20 -7.95
N ILE A 18 -19.83 2.88 -6.83
CA ILE A 18 -19.97 1.48 -6.41
C ILE A 18 -20.99 0.69 -7.26
N ARG A 19 -21.93 1.39 -7.91
CA ARG A 19 -22.91 0.80 -8.82
C ARG A 19 -22.30 0.38 -10.15
N GLU A 20 -21.26 1.08 -10.60
CA GLU A 20 -20.53 0.76 -11.84
C GLU A 20 -19.62 -0.47 -11.70
N LEU A 21 -19.30 -0.88 -10.47
CA LEU A 21 -18.43 -2.04 -10.22
C LEU A 21 -19.17 -3.37 -10.43
N PRO A 22 -18.48 -4.41 -10.96
CA PRO A 22 -18.98 -5.77 -10.93
C PRO A 22 -19.35 -6.20 -9.51
N GLU A 23 -20.38 -7.04 -9.38
CA GLU A 23 -20.97 -7.38 -8.08
C GLU A 23 -19.96 -7.93 -7.07
N LEU A 24 -19.12 -8.88 -7.49
CA LEU A 24 -18.08 -9.45 -6.62
C LEU A 24 -17.05 -8.40 -6.17
N VAL A 25 -16.67 -7.47 -7.05
CA VAL A 25 -15.74 -6.38 -6.72
C VAL A 25 -16.38 -5.44 -5.68
N ARG A 26 -17.67 -5.11 -5.86
CA ARG A 26 -18.43 -4.30 -4.90
C ARG A 26 -18.52 -4.97 -3.54
N ILE A 27 -18.87 -6.26 -3.48
CA ILE A 27 -18.94 -7.01 -2.22
C ILE A 27 -17.57 -7.03 -1.55
N GLY A 28 -16.52 -7.32 -2.32
CA GLY A 28 -15.15 -7.36 -1.82
C GLY A 28 -14.70 -6.02 -1.27
N ALA A 29 -14.97 -4.92 -1.97
CA ALA A 29 -14.66 -3.57 -1.52
C ALA A 29 -15.40 -3.21 -0.21
N ILE A 30 -16.70 -3.51 -0.10
CA ILE A 30 -17.46 -3.24 1.13
C ILE A 30 -16.92 -4.06 2.30
N ARG A 31 -16.66 -5.36 2.08
CA ARG A 31 -16.09 -6.24 3.11
C ARG A 31 -14.70 -5.78 3.54
N HIS A 32 -13.89 -5.27 2.63
CA HIS A 32 -12.58 -4.69 2.93
C HIS A 32 -12.70 -3.50 3.88
N GLU A 33 -13.63 -2.57 3.62
CA GLU A 33 -13.89 -1.44 4.51
C GLU A 33 -14.45 -1.87 5.88
N VAL A 34 -15.28 -2.91 5.91
CA VAL A 34 -15.72 -3.54 7.18
C VAL A 34 -14.53 -4.15 7.92
N GLY A 35 -13.59 -4.79 7.23
CA GLY A 35 -12.37 -5.30 7.82
C GLY A 35 -11.52 -4.21 8.47
N HIS A 36 -11.44 -3.02 7.88
CA HIS A 36 -10.82 -1.87 8.53
C HIS A 36 -11.55 -1.45 9.81
N THR A 37 -12.89 -1.49 9.85
CA THR A 37 -13.63 -1.24 11.10
C THR A 37 -13.28 -2.27 12.19
N VAL A 38 -13.14 -3.54 11.81
CA VAL A 38 -12.84 -4.63 12.75
C VAL A 38 -11.42 -4.53 13.31
N LEU A 39 -10.42 -4.24 12.48
CA LEU A 39 -9.02 -4.20 12.90
C LEU A 39 -8.56 -2.82 13.36
N HIS A 40 -9.08 -1.76 12.72
CA HIS A 40 -8.54 -0.40 12.76
C HIS A 40 -9.61 0.64 13.09
N GLY A 41 -10.71 0.23 13.72
CA GLY A 41 -11.88 1.06 14.01
C GLY A 41 -11.73 2.04 15.17
N SER A 42 -10.51 2.23 15.67
CA SER A 42 -10.19 3.05 16.83
C SER A 42 -9.14 4.11 16.48
N ILE A 43 -9.09 5.18 17.29
CA ILE A 43 -8.31 6.39 16.99
C ILE A 43 -6.80 6.15 17.02
N GLU A 44 -6.34 5.20 17.82
CA GLU A 44 -4.92 4.86 17.94
C GLU A 44 -4.31 4.52 16.58
N TYR A 45 -5.05 3.86 15.68
CA TYR A 45 -4.59 3.54 14.30
C TYR A 45 -4.48 4.73 13.35
N TYR A 46 -4.72 5.95 13.85
CA TYR A 46 -4.52 7.22 13.16
C TYR A 46 -3.41 8.08 13.82
N VAL A 47 -2.94 7.68 15.01
CA VAL A 47 -1.86 8.35 15.74
C VAL A 47 -0.59 7.55 15.55
N LEU A 48 0.06 7.73 14.40
CA LEU A 48 1.22 6.94 14.01
C LEU A 48 2.50 7.47 14.71
N PRO A 49 3.22 6.65 15.50
CA PRO A 49 4.53 7.04 16.02
C PRO A 49 5.53 7.12 14.86
N LEU A 50 6.36 8.16 14.84
CA LEU A 50 7.34 8.36 13.77
C LEU A 50 8.51 7.36 13.93
N PRO A 51 8.73 6.42 13.00
CA PRO A 51 9.79 5.42 13.11
C PRO A 51 11.19 6.07 13.02
N LYS A 52 12.17 5.51 13.73
CA LYS A 52 13.57 5.98 13.70
C LYS A 52 14.13 6.04 12.27
N THR A 53 13.80 5.04 11.44
CA THR A 53 14.18 5.02 10.02
C THR A 53 13.77 6.31 9.29
N LEU A 54 12.56 6.81 9.53
CA LEU A 54 12.10 8.03 8.87
C LEU A 54 12.78 9.28 9.42
N LEU A 55 13.10 9.31 10.72
CA LEU A 55 13.91 10.40 11.29
C LEU A 55 15.32 10.44 10.69
N GLU A 56 15.94 9.28 10.47
CA GLU A 56 17.26 9.16 9.81
C GLU A 56 17.18 9.67 8.37
N LEU A 57 16.18 9.23 7.61
CA LEU A 57 15.97 9.64 6.22
C LEU A 57 15.65 11.14 6.10
N MET A 58 14.89 11.68 7.06
CA MET A 58 14.60 13.11 7.14
C MET A 58 15.87 13.94 7.22
N LYS A 59 16.83 13.51 8.05
CA LYS A 59 18.12 14.18 8.20
C LYS A 59 19.01 13.95 6.97
N LEU A 60 19.08 12.71 6.49
CA LEU A 60 19.98 12.32 5.40
C LEU A 60 19.66 13.01 4.07
N PHE A 61 18.38 13.26 3.79
CA PHE A 61 17.92 13.86 2.53
C PHE A 61 17.27 15.24 2.73
N ASN A 62 17.48 15.86 3.90
CA ASN A 62 16.92 17.15 4.28
C ASN A 62 15.41 17.29 3.98
N LEU A 63 14.63 16.25 4.31
CA LEU A 63 13.21 16.19 3.99
C LEU A 63 12.41 17.02 5.01
N SER A 64 11.33 17.65 4.54
CA SER A 64 10.41 18.32 5.47
C SER A 64 9.69 17.29 6.35
N ARG A 65 9.36 17.68 7.58
CA ARG A 65 8.55 16.85 8.49
C ARG A 65 7.23 16.44 7.85
N LYS A 66 6.58 17.33 7.10
CA LYS A 66 5.34 17.04 6.38
C LYS A 66 5.53 15.88 5.40
N TYR A 67 6.55 15.95 4.56
CA TYR A 67 6.83 14.92 3.56
C TYR A 67 7.08 13.54 4.19
N VAL A 68 7.80 13.52 5.30
CA VAL A 68 8.05 12.29 6.05
C VAL A 68 6.78 11.71 6.66
N LEU A 69 5.87 12.55 7.14
CA LEU A 69 4.55 12.10 7.60
C LEU A 69 3.69 11.59 6.44
N ASP A 70 3.78 12.20 5.26
CA ASP A 70 3.09 11.73 4.05
C ASP A 70 3.61 10.32 3.66
N LEU A 71 4.92 10.07 3.74
CA LEU A 71 5.50 8.72 3.54
C LEU A 71 4.99 7.71 4.60
N LEU A 72 5.01 8.10 5.87
CA LEU A 72 4.53 7.26 6.97
C LEU A 72 3.05 6.88 6.77
N TYR A 73 2.24 7.85 6.35
CA TYR A 73 0.84 7.65 6.04
C TYR A 73 0.66 6.61 4.94
N LEU A 74 1.36 6.75 3.80
CA LEU A 74 1.27 5.79 2.68
C LEU A 74 1.66 4.36 3.11
N VAL A 75 2.75 4.22 3.87
CA VAL A 75 3.17 2.92 4.41
C VAL A 75 2.11 2.35 5.35
N SER A 76 1.55 3.17 6.24
CA SER A 76 0.52 2.71 7.17
C SER A 76 -0.74 2.22 6.47
N VAL A 77 -1.16 2.89 5.41
CA VAL A 77 -2.30 2.46 4.59
C VAL A 77 -1.99 1.11 3.95
N ALA A 78 -0.80 0.94 3.37
CA ALA A 78 -0.40 -0.32 2.75
C ALA A 78 -0.40 -1.50 3.72
N VAL A 79 0.15 -1.31 4.93
CA VAL A 79 0.15 -2.32 6.00
C VAL A 79 -1.28 -2.68 6.42
N LYS A 80 -2.13 -1.67 6.63
CA LYS A 80 -3.52 -1.90 7.07
C LYS A 80 -4.34 -2.65 6.02
N ASP A 81 -4.18 -2.35 4.73
CA ASP A 81 -4.85 -3.06 3.65
C ASP A 81 -4.40 -4.53 3.58
N TYR A 82 -3.10 -4.80 3.76
CA TYR A 82 -2.58 -6.17 3.90
C TYR A 82 -3.23 -6.91 5.08
N GLU A 83 -3.28 -6.27 6.26
CA GLU A 83 -3.84 -6.87 7.48
C GLU A 83 -5.33 -7.20 7.30
N VAL A 84 -6.08 -6.34 6.61
CA VAL A 84 -7.48 -6.57 6.27
C VAL A 84 -7.65 -7.74 5.30
N THR A 85 -6.90 -7.78 4.18
CA THR A 85 -7.01 -8.91 3.25
C THR A 85 -6.64 -10.21 3.94
N ARG A 86 -5.63 -10.20 4.81
CA ARG A 86 -5.25 -11.38 5.61
C ARG A 86 -6.38 -11.83 6.52
N LEU A 87 -7.02 -10.92 7.25
CA LEU A 87 -8.18 -11.23 8.08
C LEU A 87 -9.31 -11.84 7.24
N LEU A 88 -9.68 -11.21 6.13
CA LEU A 88 -10.82 -11.63 5.32
C LEU A 88 -10.57 -13.00 4.67
N TYR A 89 -9.36 -13.22 4.15
CA TYR A 89 -8.93 -14.51 3.63
C TYR A 89 -9.01 -15.60 4.70
N GLN A 90 -8.46 -15.36 5.90
CA GLN A 90 -8.51 -16.30 7.03
C GLN A 90 -9.94 -16.60 7.51
N ARG A 91 -10.89 -15.71 7.23
CA ARG A 91 -12.32 -15.87 7.55
C ARG A 91 -13.13 -16.48 6.39
N GLY A 92 -12.49 -16.87 5.30
CA GLY A 92 -13.13 -17.55 4.17
C GLY A 92 -13.76 -16.62 3.13
N TYR A 93 -13.55 -15.30 3.21
CA TYR A 93 -13.99 -14.34 2.19
C TYR A 93 -12.95 -14.30 1.05
N ILE A 94 -12.89 -15.37 0.24
CA ILE A 94 -11.82 -15.53 -0.75
C ILE A 94 -12.22 -14.92 -2.09
N GLU A 95 -13.33 -15.38 -2.68
CA GLU A 95 -13.73 -15.03 -4.06
C GLU A 95 -13.90 -13.52 -4.27
N ASP A 96 -14.57 -12.85 -3.33
CA ASP A 96 -14.79 -11.41 -3.40
C ASP A 96 -13.49 -10.60 -3.19
N GLN A 97 -12.59 -11.06 -2.33
CA GLN A 97 -11.30 -10.41 -2.13
C GLN A 97 -10.36 -10.61 -3.31
N VAL A 98 -10.39 -11.78 -3.97
CA VAL A 98 -9.68 -12.02 -5.23
C VAL A 98 -10.19 -11.08 -6.32
N ALA A 99 -11.51 -10.97 -6.48
CA ALA A 99 -12.09 -10.05 -7.47
C ALA A 99 -11.72 -8.60 -7.17
N TYR A 100 -11.80 -8.18 -5.91
CA TYR A 100 -11.43 -6.84 -5.46
C TYR A 100 -9.95 -6.52 -5.68
N VAL A 101 -9.04 -7.40 -5.27
CA VAL A 101 -7.59 -7.21 -5.46
C VAL A 101 -7.22 -7.18 -6.94
N LYS A 102 -7.78 -8.07 -7.77
CA LYS A 102 -7.54 -8.04 -9.22
C LYS A 102 -8.04 -6.74 -9.85
N PHE A 103 -9.14 -6.19 -9.35
CA PHE A 103 -9.61 -4.86 -9.75
C PHE A 103 -8.62 -3.75 -9.34
N LEU A 104 -8.10 -3.77 -8.12
CA LEU A 104 -7.09 -2.81 -7.65
C LEU A 104 -5.75 -2.88 -8.39
N LEU A 105 -5.36 -4.07 -8.86
CA LEU A 105 -4.11 -4.30 -9.59
C LEU A 105 -4.22 -3.96 -11.09
N LYS A 106 -5.41 -3.63 -11.59
CA LYS A 106 -5.58 -3.24 -12.99
C LYS A 106 -5.01 -1.84 -13.20
N ILE A 107 -4.06 -1.70 -14.13
CA ILE A 107 -3.53 -0.39 -14.53
C ILE A 107 -4.66 0.46 -15.11
N SER A 108 -4.79 1.68 -14.61
CA SER A 108 -5.64 2.74 -15.15
C SER A 108 -4.82 3.78 -15.92
N GLU A 109 -5.50 4.59 -16.73
CA GLU A 109 -4.86 5.76 -17.37
C GLU A 109 -4.34 6.75 -16.34
N ASP A 110 -5.06 6.93 -15.24
CA ASP A 110 -4.67 7.79 -14.12
C ASP A 110 -3.36 7.33 -13.47
N ASP A 111 -3.09 6.03 -13.40
CA ASP A 111 -1.81 5.51 -12.89
C ASP A 111 -0.66 5.97 -13.77
N ILE A 112 -0.80 5.81 -15.09
CA ILE A 112 0.22 6.19 -16.07
C ILE A 112 0.45 7.71 -16.05
N ILE A 113 -0.64 8.49 -16.02
CA ILE A 113 -0.58 9.96 -15.95
C ILE A 113 0.12 10.39 -14.66
N SER A 114 -0.24 9.80 -13.53
CA SER A 114 0.33 10.13 -12.22
C SER A 114 1.82 9.79 -12.15
N TRP A 115 2.23 8.64 -12.70
CA TRP A 115 3.65 8.31 -12.81
C TRP A 115 4.39 9.33 -13.67
N ASN A 116 3.90 9.59 -14.87
CA ASN A 116 4.53 10.55 -15.80
C ASN A 116 4.64 11.96 -15.19
N ALA A 117 3.61 12.41 -14.47
CA ALA A 117 3.62 13.70 -13.78
C ALA A 117 4.58 13.76 -12.60
N SER A 118 4.87 12.61 -11.97
CA SER A 118 5.88 12.53 -10.91
C SER A 118 7.31 12.59 -11.45
N GLN A 119 7.52 12.16 -12.70
CA GLN A 119 8.84 12.04 -13.28
C GLN A 119 9.60 13.37 -13.29
N GLY A 120 10.87 13.31 -12.91
CA GLY A 120 11.71 14.50 -12.80
C GLY A 120 11.71 15.13 -11.41
N ASN A 121 10.73 14.81 -10.55
CA ASN A 121 10.69 15.25 -9.16
C ASN A 121 10.92 14.06 -8.20
N PRO A 122 12.10 13.94 -7.57
CA PRO A 122 12.41 12.81 -6.70
C PRO A 122 11.43 12.64 -5.52
N LEU A 123 10.87 13.73 -4.99
CA LEU A 123 9.89 13.66 -3.89
C LEU A 123 8.58 13.04 -4.38
N LEU A 124 8.10 13.43 -5.56
CA LEU A 124 6.86 12.87 -6.12
C LEU A 124 7.07 11.42 -6.59
N GLU A 125 8.22 11.11 -7.21
CA GLU A 125 8.56 9.74 -7.62
C GLU A 125 8.55 8.81 -6.41
N ALA A 126 9.19 9.20 -5.30
CA ALA A 126 9.23 8.39 -4.10
C ALA A 126 7.83 8.22 -3.47
N LEU A 127 7.01 9.27 -3.37
CA LEU A 127 5.64 9.14 -2.88
C LEU A 127 4.81 8.20 -3.76
N TYR A 128 4.93 8.32 -5.07
CA TYR A 128 4.21 7.46 -6.02
C TYR A 128 4.58 5.98 -5.83
N LEU A 129 5.87 5.67 -5.83
CA LEU A 129 6.37 4.29 -5.69
C LEU A 129 5.98 3.67 -4.34
N ILE A 130 6.04 4.44 -3.26
CA ILE A 130 5.60 3.98 -1.93
C ILE A 130 4.08 3.78 -1.89
N GLY A 131 3.31 4.63 -2.58
CA GLY A 131 1.87 4.48 -2.72
C GLY A 131 1.46 3.17 -3.39
N LEU A 132 2.24 2.68 -4.35
CA LEU A 132 1.98 1.40 -5.03
C LEU A 132 2.07 0.19 -4.09
N LEU A 133 2.80 0.28 -2.97
CA LEU A 133 2.85 -0.79 -1.97
C LEU A 133 1.48 -1.12 -1.41
N LYS A 134 0.54 -0.16 -1.42
CA LYS A 134 -0.84 -0.40 -1.02
C LYS A 134 -1.48 -1.53 -1.84
N THR A 135 -1.46 -1.41 -3.16
CA THR A 135 -2.17 -2.35 -4.04
C THR A 135 -1.44 -3.69 -4.11
N VAL A 136 -0.11 -3.70 -4.24
CA VAL A 136 0.65 -4.96 -4.29
C VAL A 136 0.70 -5.66 -2.94
N GLY A 137 0.82 -4.91 -1.83
CA GLY A 137 0.81 -5.44 -0.48
C GLY A 137 -0.53 -6.06 -0.10
N CYS A 138 -1.63 -5.41 -0.50
CA CYS A 138 -2.99 -5.91 -0.32
C CYS A 138 -3.21 -7.31 -0.95
N ALA A 139 -2.47 -7.64 -2.02
CA ALA A 139 -2.58 -8.92 -2.73
C ALA A 139 -1.85 -10.09 -2.04
N ILE A 140 -0.86 -9.80 -1.19
CA ILE A 140 0.05 -10.81 -0.62
C ILE A 140 -0.66 -11.94 0.15
N PRO A 141 -1.68 -11.70 0.98
CA PRO A 141 -2.33 -12.78 1.72
C PRO A 141 -2.99 -13.83 0.81
N LEU A 142 -3.40 -13.43 -0.40
CA LEU A 142 -4.04 -14.32 -1.37
C LEU A 142 -3.03 -15.26 -2.05
N LEU A 143 -1.73 -14.98 -1.95
CA LEU A 143 -0.67 -15.86 -2.48
C LEU A 143 -0.54 -17.18 -1.71
N ALA A 144 -1.15 -17.27 -0.53
CA ALA A 144 -1.21 -18.49 0.27
C ALA A 144 -2.05 -19.59 -0.41
N ASP A 145 -3.00 -19.24 -1.27
CA ASP A 145 -3.75 -20.20 -2.06
C ASP A 145 -2.96 -20.61 -3.31
N LYS A 146 -2.56 -21.89 -3.38
CA LYS A 146 -1.76 -22.44 -4.48
C LYS A 146 -2.46 -22.35 -5.84
N ASN A 147 -3.79 -22.39 -5.86
CA ASN A 147 -4.57 -22.30 -7.11
C ASN A 147 -4.61 -20.87 -7.65
N LEU A 148 -4.49 -19.87 -6.78
CA LEU A 148 -4.57 -18.45 -7.12
C LEU A 148 -3.19 -17.79 -7.24
N SER A 149 -2.18 -18.32 -6.57
CA SER A 149 -0.86 -17.68 -6.40
C SER A 149 -0.23 -17.23 -7.73
N ASN A 150 -0.25 -18.08 -8.76
CA ASN A 150 0.32 -17.74 -10.07
C ASN A 150 -0.43 -16.60 -10.76
N GLU A 151 -1.76 -16.62 -10.69
CA GLU A 151 -2.61 -15.60 -11.29
C GLU A 151 -2.44 -14.24 -10.59
N ILE A 152 -2.46 -14.23 -9.26
CA ILE A 152 -2.25 -13.01 -8.47
C ILE A 152 -0.86 -12.42 -8.70
N LYS A 153 0.19 -13.26 -8.73
CA LYS A 153 1.56 -12.81 -9.07
C LYS A 153 1.64 -12.21 -10.48
N ALA A 154 0.94 -12.78 -11.45
CA ALA A 154 0.87 -12.21 -12.79
C ALA A 154 0.18 -10.83 -12.79
N CYS A 155 -0.92 -10.69 -12.02
CA CYS A 155 -1.60 -9.41 -11.85
C CYS A 155 -0.69 -8.36 -11.19
N MET A 156 0.02 -8.72 -10.11
CA MET A 156 0.98 -7.83 -9.45
C MET A 156 2.12 -7.38 -10.37
N LYS A 157 2.69 -8.29 -11.16
CA LYS A 157 3.73 -7.95 -12.13
C LYS A 157 3.20 -7.02 -13.21
N SER A 158 1.97 -7.28 -13.69
CA SER A 158 1.32 -6.41 -14.65
C SER A 158 1.03 -5.04 -14.07
N SER A 159 0.62 -4.92 -12.80
CA SER A 159 0.23 -3.64 -12.19
C SER A 159 1.35 -2.62 -12.06
N VAL A 160 2.61 -3.04 -12.20
CA VAL A 160 3.81 -2.19 -12.13
C VAL A 160 4.63 -2.20 -13.42
N SER A 161 4.12 -2.78 -14.51
CA SER A 161 4.90 -3.01 -15.73
C SER A 161 5.21 -1.75 -16.55
N TYR A 162 4.47 -0.66 -16.31
CA TYR A 162 4.74 0.65 -16.92
C TYR A 162 5.93 1.38 -16.27
N LEU A 163 6.41 0.91 -15.12
CA LEU A 163 7.58 1.46 -14.45
C LEU A 163 8.89 0.95 -15.05
N PRO A 164 10.00 1.69 -14.88
CA PRO A 164 11.34 1.16 -15.13
C PRO A 164 11.59 -0.15 -14.37
N LYS A 165 12.14 -1.17 -15.05
CA LYS A 165 12.34 -2.53 -14.50
C LYS A 165 13.00 -2.59 -13.12
N HIS A 166 13.96 -1.70 -12.85
CA HIS A 166 14.64 -1.67 -11.56
C HIS A 166 13.69 -1.21 -10.43
N LEU A 167 12.82 -0.23 -10.67
CA LEU A 167 11.85 0.27 -9.68
C LEU A 167 10.71 -0.72 -9.45
N SER A 168 10.17 -1.30 -10.54
CA SER A 168 9.13 -2.34 -10.43
C SER A 168 9.63 -3.54 -9.63
N SER A 169 10.89 -3.93 -9.82
CA SER A 169 11.52 -5.02 -9.05
C SER A 169 11.64 -4.68 -7.56
N LEU A 170 11.98 -3.43 -7.20
CA LEU A 170 12.05 -3.03 -5.78
C LEU A 170 10.68 -3.12 -5.10
N ILE A 171 9.62 -2.67 -5.77
CA ILE A 171 8.24 -2.76 -5.25
C ILE A 171 7.82 -4.22 -5.03
N LEU A 172 8.03 -5.07 -6.03
CA LEU A 172 7.68 -6.49 -5.95
C LEU A 172 8.52 -7.23 -4.91
N ASN A 173 9.80 -6.91 -4.76
CA ASN A 173 10.65 -7.52 -3.74
C ASN A 173 10.18 -7.18 -2.33
N ILE A 174 9.77 -5.94 -2.07
CA ILE A 174 9.20 -5.56 -0.76
C ILE A 174 7.88 -6.30 -0.54
N ALA A 175 7.02 -6.34 -1.55
CA ALA A 175 5.73 -7.02 -1.43
C ALA A 175 5.90 -8.54 -1.18
N GLU A 176 6.69 -9.24 -1.99
CA GLU A 176 6.86 -10.70 -1.87
C GLU A 176 7.81 -11.09 -0.72
N GLY A 177 8.78 -10.24 -0.38
CA GLY A 177 9.82 -10.53 0.62
C GLY A 177 9.50 -10.04 2.02
N ASP A 178 8.86 -8.88 2.16
CA ASP A 178 8.66 -8.22 3.47
C ASP A 178 7.22 -8.31 3.98
N PHE A 179 6.21 -8.10 3.13
CA PHE A 179 4.81 -8.15 3.58
C PHE A 179 4.40 -9.53 4.10
N VAL A 180 4.96 -10.60 3.52
CA VAL A 180 4.70 -11.98 3.97
C VAL A 180 5.13 -12.24 5.43
N ASN A 181 6.08 -11.46 5.94
CA ASN A 181 6.64 -11.62 7.30
C ASN A 181 5.90 -10.78 8.36
N LEU A 182 4.89 -10.02 7.97
CA LEU A 182 4.19 -9.13 8.90
C LEU A 182 3.43 -9.92 9.98
N GLY A 183 3.60 -9.48 11.23
CA GLY A 183 2.95 -10.06 12.40
C GLY A 183 1.55 -9.49 12.63
N ASN A 184 1.08 -9.53 13.88
CA ASN A 184 -0.24 -9.02 14.28
C ASN A 184 -0.19 -7.61 14.89
N ASP A 185 1.00 -7.07 15.16
CA ASP A 185 1.15 -5.71 15.70
C ASP A 185 1.35 -4.71 14.56
N THR A 186 0.32 -3.90 14.30
CA THR A 186 0.30 -2.93 13.19
C THR A 186 1.48 -1.95 13.29
N TRP A 187 1.87 -1.51 14.50
CA TRP A 187 2.97 -0.55 14.67
C TRP A 187 4.32 -1.12 14.28
N SER A 188 4.61 -2.34 14.73
CA SER A 188 5.80 -3.09 14.35
C SER A 188 5.81 -3.34 12.85
N ASN A 189 4.66 -3.69 12.27
CA ASN A 189 4.53 -3.90 10.83
C ASN A 189 4.80 -2.62 10.02
N VAL A 190 4.24 -1.48 10.44
CA VAL A 190 4.50 -0.17 9.82
C VAL A 190 5.97 0.21 9.91
N SER A 191 6.59 0.04 11.09
CA SER A 191 8.01 0.31 11.27
C SER A 191 8.89 -0.59 10.40
N TYR A 192 8.53 -1.88 10.28
CA TYR A 192 9.22 -2.86 9.46
C TYR A 192 9.13 -2.53 7.96
N ILE A 193 7.94 -2.30 7.41
CA ILE A 193 7.79 -1.91 6.00
C ILE A 193 8.45 -0.57 5.72
N THR A 194 8.35 0.39 6.64
CA THR A 194 9.07 1.67 6.54
C THR A 194 10.59 1.45 6.37
N HIS A 195 11.16 0.47 7.06
CA HIS A 195 12.56 0.09 6.88
C HIS A 195 12.81 -0.59 5.53
N ALA A 196 11.94 -1.51 5.12
CA ALA A 196 12.01 -2.20 3.84
C ALA A 196 11.95 -1.23 2.63
N CYS A 197 11.35 -0.05 2.79
CA CYS A 197 11.29 0.99 1.76
C CYS A 197 12.64 1.71 1.48
N LYS A 198 13.67 1.54 2.32
CA LYS A 198 14.99 2.20 2.14
C LYS A 198 15.59 2.05 0.73
N PRO A 199 15.56 0.88 0.06
CA PRO A 199 16.07 0.72 -1.29
C PRO A 199 15.37 1.60 -2.33
N ILE A 200 14.04 1.76 -2.24
CA ILE A 200 13.27 2.66 -3.12
C ILE A 200 13.76 4.09 -2.92
N LEU A 201 13.78 4.56 -1.67
CA LEU A 201 14.17 5.93 -1.34
C LEU A 201 15.61 6.23 -1.75
N ASN A 202 16.53 5.28 -1.53
CA ASN A 202 17.92 5.41 -1.97
C ASN A 202 18.04 5.47 -3.50
N ALA A 203 17.30 4.63 -4.23
CA ALA A 203 17.35 4.61 -5.70
C ALA A 203 16.91 5.95 -6.30
N ILE A 204 15.94 6.61 -5.67
CA ILE A 204 15.41 7.90 -6.11
C ILE A 204 16.29 9.08 -5.66
N PHE A 205 16.65 9.15 -4.38
CA PHE A 205 17.33 10.32 -3.82
C PHE A 205 18.84 10.34 -4.05
N LYS A 206 19.53 9.18 -4.00
CA LYS A 206 21.00 9.15 -4.19
C LYS A 206 21.40 9.39 -5.66
N LYS A 207 20.60 8.91 -6.61
CA LYS A 207 20.86 9.12 -8.04
C LYS A 207 20.82 10.61 -8.44
N ARG A 208 20.22 11.46 -7.61
CA ARG A 208 19.95 12.87 -7.90
C ARG A 208 20.66 13.85 -6.95
N GLY A 209 21.68 13.39 -6.21
CA GLY A 209 22.55 14.26 -5.42
C GLY A 209 21.90 14.90 -4.20
N MET A 210 20.73 14.43 -3.75
CA MET A 210 20.07 14.96 -2.54
C MET A 210 20.75 14.56 -1.22
N SER A 211 21.89 13.87 -1.27
CA SER A 211 22.73 13.57 -0.11
C SER A 211 23.77 14.64 0.21
N ASP A 212 23.98 15.60 -0.70
CA ASP A 212 25.10 16.54 -0.66
C ASP A 212 24.65 18.02 -0.50
N LEU A 213 23.42 18.24 -0.02
CA LEU A 213 22.86 19.53 0.40
C LEU A 213 22.67 19.55 1.91
#